data_AF-A0A2I0NMT9-F1
#
_entry.id   AF-A0A2I0NMT9-F1
#
_cell.length_a   1.000
_cell.length_b   1.000
_cell.length_c   1.000
_cell.angle_alpha   90.00
_cell.angle_beta   90.00
_cell.angle_gamma   90.00
#
_symmetry.space_group_name_H-M   'P 1'
#
loop_
_entity.id
_entity.type
_entity.pdbx_description
1 polymer ?
#
loop_
_entity_poly.entity_id
_entity_poly.type
_entity_poly.pdbx_seq_one_letter_code
_entity_poly.pdbx_strand_id
1 'polypeptide(L)'
;MLDAQREVNPPATPFRGPNCVVRMADLGIAVGSAVKTASIHNVDNRVMYSVGVGALSLGWLEGCGVAYGIPLRASGKDIFFDRTR
;
A
#
# COMPACT_ATOMS: atom_id res chain seq x y z
N MET A 1 9.15 12.96 12.84
CA MET A 1 8.01 12.16 13.36
C MET A 1 6.84 13.04 13.78
N LEU A 2 7.08 14.19 14.44
CA LEU A 2 6.01 15.11 14.88
C LEU A 2 5.29 15.82 13.71
N ASP A 3 5.98 16.12 12.61
CA ASP A 3 5.38 16.79 11.44
C ASP A 3 4.32 15.96 10.70
N ALA A 4 4.39 14.62 10.83
CA ALA A 4 3.42 13.68 10.25
C ALA A 4 2.06 13.68 10.98
N GLN A 5 1.99 14.29 12.17
CA GLN A 5 0.76 14.39 12.97
C GLN A 5 0.02 15.72 12.78
N ARG A 6 0.46 16.59 11.86
CA ARG A 6 -0.29 17.79 11.51
C ARG A 6 -1.65 17.38 10.92
N GLU A 7 -2.71 18.07 11.34
CA GLU A 7 -4.07 17.82 10.84
C GLU A 7 -4.12 18.05 9.31
N VAL A 8 -4.12 16.95 8.56
CA VAL A 8 -4.43 16.94 7.14
C VAL A 8 -5.91 16.63 7.03
N ASN A 9 -6.72 17.57 6.51
CA ASN A 9 -8.13 17.32 6.25
C ASN A 9 -8.23 16.11 5.29
N PRO A 10 -8.86 14.98 5.70
CA PRO A 10 -8.84 13.78 4.89
C PRO A 10 -9.56 14.04 3.57
N PRO A 11 -8.95 13.66 2.43
CA PRO A 11 -9.61 13.81 1.14
C PRO A 11 -10.88 12.96 1.09
N ALA A 12 -11.91 13.45 0.39
CA ALA A 12 -13.18 12.70 0.20
C ALA A 12 -12.98 11.37 -0.54
N THR A 13 -11.88 11.24 -1.29
CA THR A 13 -11.49 10.03 -2.01
C THR A 13 -10.17 9.47 -1.48
N PRO A 14 -9.98 8.14 -1.47
CA PRO A 14 -8.74 7.51 -0.99
C PRO A 14 -7.47 8.00 -1.71
N PHE A 15 -7.57 8.34 -2.99
CA PHE A 15 -6.46 8.85 -3.79
C PHE A 15 -6.81 10.19 -4.44
N ARG A 16 -5.77 11.01 -4.73
CA ARG A 16 -5.95 12.34 -5.34
C ARG A 16 -5.93 12.24 -6.87
N GLY A 17 -6.78 13.06 -7.49
CA GLY A 17 -6.67 13.51 -8.88
C GLY A 17 -7.05 12.51 -9.99
N PRO A 18 -7.17 12.99 -11.24
CA PRO A 18 -7.16 12.13 -12.41
C PRO A 18 -5.79 11.47 -12.53
N ASN A 19 -5.75 10.14 -12.54
CA ASN A 19 -4.51 9.39 -12.65
C ASN A 19 -4.29 8.93 -14.09
N CYS A 20 -3.08 9.11 -14.60
CA CYS A 20 -2.70 8.60 -15.92
C CYS A 20 -2.77 7.07 -15.91
N VAL A 21 -3.58 6.48 -16.79
CA VAL A 21 -3.77 5.02 -16.86
C VAL A 21 -2.46 4.27 -17.11
N VAL A 22 -1.55 4.86 -17.90
CA VAL A 22 -0.24 4.26 -18.18
C VAL A 22 0.62 4.22 -16.92
N ARG A 23 0.70 5.31 -16.15
CA ARG A 23 1.43 5.32 -14.87
C ARG A 23 0.81 4.40 -13.84
N MET A 24 -0.51 4.24 -13.85
CA MET A 24 -1.20 3.27 -12.99
C MET A 24 -0.89 1.83 -13.39
N ALA A 25 -0.74 1.54 -14.69
CA ALA A 25 -0.31 0.24 -15.17
C ALA A 25 1.13 -0.06 -14.74
N ASP A 26 2.05 0.90 -14.89
CA ASP A 26 3.45 0.75 -14.45
C ASP A 26 3.54 0.54 -12.93
N LEU A 27 2.75 1.28 -12.15
CA LEU A 27 2.64 1.07 -10.70
C LEU A 27 2.12 -0.34 -10.38
N GLY A 28 1.14 -0.83 -11.13
CA GLY A 28 0.61 -2.19 -10.99
C GLY A 28 1.67 -3.27 -11.30
N ILE A 29 2.48 -3.07 -12.35
CA ILE A 29 3.61 -3.95 -12.68
C ILE A 29 4.62 -3.97 -11.52
N ALA A 30 5.00 -2.80 -11.01
CA ALA A 30 5.93 -2.68 -9.90
C ALA A 30 5.42 -3.39 -8.63
N VAL A 31 4.14 -3.17 -8.28
CA VAL A 31 3.48 -3.85 -7.15
C VAL A 31 3.48 -5.36 -7.37
N GLY A 32 3.08 -5.82 -8.57
CA GLY A 32 3.04 -7.23 -8.95
C GLY A 32 4.41 -7.92 -8.86
N SER A 33 5.47 -7.27 -9.35
CA SER A 33 6.85 -7.74 -9.23
C SER A 33 7.27 -7.86 -7.77
N ALA A 34 6.93 -6.88 -6.92
CA ALA A 34 7.26 -6.93 -5.50
C ALA A 34 6.57 -8.08 -4.75
N VAL A 35 5.25 -8.27 -4.95
CA VAL A 35 4.54 -9.41 -4.32
C VAL A 35 5.02 -10.76 -4.84
N LYS A 36 5.33 -10.87 -6.14
CA LYS A 36 5.88 -12.10 -6.70
C LYS A 36 7.22 -12.46 -6.06
N THR A 37 8.11 -11.48 -5.90
CA THR A 37 9.40 -11.68 -5.23
C THR A 37 9.22 -12.14 -3.78
N ALA A 38 8.32 -11.52 -3.03
CA ALA A 38 7.99 -11.97 -1.68
C ALA A 38 7.51 -13.44 -1.66
N SER A 39 6.62 -13.82 -2.58
CA SER A 39 6.15 -15.19 -2.71
C SER A 39 7.25 -16.19 -3.11
N ILE A 40 8.22 -15.81 -3.95
CA ILE A 40 9.38 -16.65 -4.28
C ILE A 40 10.20 -16.97 -3.03
N HIS A 41 10.26 -16.04 -2.08
CA HIS A 41 10.93 -16.21 -0.79
C HIS A 41 10.02 -16.84 0.29
N ASN A 42 8.87 -17.42 -0.09
CA ASN A 42 7.89 -17.98 0.83
C ASN A 42 7.43 -17.00 1.92
N VAL A 43 7.36 -15.71 1.57
CA VAL A 43 6.84 -14.66 2.45
C VAL A 43 5.41 -14.35 2.04
N ASP A 44 4.49 -14.56 2.98
CA ASP A 44 3.09 -14.24 2.81
C ASP A 44 2.90 -12.74 2.71
N ASN A 45 2.05 -12.31 1.79
CA ASN A 45 1.86 -10.91 1.47
C ASN A 45 0.46 -10.65 0.91
N ARG A 46 -0.01 -9.41 1.05
CA ARG A 46 -1.30 -8.98 0.49
C ARG A 46 -1.28 -7.51 0.10
N VAL A 47 -1.52 -7.19 -1.16
CA VAL A 47 -1.63 -5.78 -1.59
C VAL A 47 -2.82 -5.11 -0.88
N MET A 48 -2.57 -3.98 -0.22
CA MET A 48 -3.58 -3.21 0.52
C MET A 48 -3.55 -1.74 0.10
N TYR A 49 -4.65 -1.24 -0.46
CA TYR A 49 -4.79 0.18 -0.77
C TYR A 49 -4.90 1.03 0.51
N SER A 50 -5.56 0.52 1.55
CA SER A 50 -5.79 1.23 2.82
C SER A 50 -4.48 1.61 3.53
N VAL A 51 -3.49 0.71 3.50
CA VAL A 51 -2.15 0.99 4.04
C VAL A 51 -1.47 2.12 3.26
N GLY A 52 -1.61 2.13 1.93
CA GLY A 52 -1.11 3.21 1.09
C GLY A 52 -1.79 4.55 1.38
N VAL A 53 -3.12 4.55 1.54
CA VAL A 53 -3.90 5.74 1.95
C VAL A 53 -3.44 6.26 3.31
N GLY A 54 -3.20 5.35 4.26
CA GLY A 54 -2.63 5.69 5.57
C GLY A 54 -1.26 6.35 5.46
N ALA A 55 -0.35 5.78 4.66
CA ALA A 55 0.98 6.34 4.43
C ALA A 55 0.93 7.74 3.79
N LEU A 56 0.00 7.97 2.86
CA LEU A 56 -0.23 9.29 2.27
C LEU A 56 -0.80 10.29 3.28
N SER A 57 -1.72 9.84 4.14
CA SER A 57 -2.34 10.69 5.19
C SER A 57 -1.33 11.10 6.25
N LEU A 58 -0.35 10.23 6.54
CA LEU A 58 0.77 10.49 7.45
C LEU A 58 1.91 11.29 6.80
N GLY A 59 1.79 11.67 5.53
CA GLY A 59 2.82 12.43 4.82
C GLY A 59 4.13 11.67 4.58
N TRP A 60 4.13 10.33 4.64
CA TRP A 60 5.35 9.52 4.45
C TRP A 60 5.83 9.47 2.99
N LEU A 61 4.95 9.83 2.06
CA LEU A 61 5.17 9.77 0.61
C LEU A 61 4.86 11.14 0.00
N GLU A 62 5.63 12.16 0.40
CA GLU A 62 5.48 13.51 -0.13
C GLU A 62 5.61 13.52 -1.66
N GLY A 63 4.69 14.22 -2.34
CA GLY A 63 4.63 14.27 -3.80
C GLY A 63 3.96 13.07 -4.48
N CYS A 64 3.58 12.02 -3.75
CA CYS A 64 2.82 10.89 -4.30
C CYS A 64 1.30 11.15 -4.26
N GLY A 65 0.59 10.80 -5.34
CA GLY A 65 -0.88 10.88 -5.41
C GLY A 65 -1.61 9.56 -5.14
N VAL A 66 -0.91 8.44 -5.33
CA VAL A 66 -1.41 7.07 -5.17
C VAL A 66 -0.32 6.23 -4.53
N ALA A 67 -0.70 5.34 -3.62
CA ALA A 67 0.21 4.41 -2.97
C ALA A 67 -0.51 3.10 -2.63
N TYR A 68 0.25 2.01 -2.60
CA TYR A 68 -0.20 0.70 -2.11
C TYR A 68 0.78 0.22 -1.04
N GLY A 69 0.27 -0.43 -0.01
CA GLY A 69 1.09 -1.14 0.96
C GLY A 69 1.15 -2.63 0.65
N ILE A 70 2.31 -3.23 0.90
CA ILE A 70 2.53 -4.67 0.84
C ILE A 70 3.07 -5.10 2.21
N PRO A 71 2.19 -5.39 3.19
CA PRO A 71 2.61 -5.99 4.44
C PRO A 71 3.14 -7.40 4.16
N LEU A 72 4.25 -7.72 4.81
CA LEU A 72 4.94 -8.99 4.68
C LEU A 72 4.84 -9.78 5.99
N ARG A 73 4.71 -11.10 5.88
CA ARG A 73 4.71 -12.01 7.02
C ARG A 73 5.53 -13.25 6.72
N ALA A 74 6.49 -13.54 7.58
CA ALA A 74 7.25 -14.78 7.59
C ALA A 74 6.93 -15.54 8.89
N SER A 75 5.79 -16.21 8.93
CA SER A 75 5.32 -16.95 10.10
C SER A 75 4.57 -18.21 9.66
N GLY A 76 4.45 -19.22 10.53
CA GLY A 76 3.77 -20.47 10.21
C GLY A 76 2.25 -20.37 10.05
N LYS A 77 1.65 -19.25 10.48
CA LYS A 77 0.24 -18.92 10.21
C LYS A 77 0.14 -17.62 9.43
N ASP A 78 -0.61 -17.68 8.34
CA ASP A 78 -0.86 -16.53 7.49
C ASP A 78 -2.10 -15.74 7.94
N ILE A 79 -1.90 -14.58 8.56
CA ILE A 79 -2.99 -13.70 9.03
C ILE A 79 -3.83 -13.12 7.88
N PHE A 80 -3.31 -13.11 6.65
CA PHE A 80 -4.02 -12.53 5.51
C PHE A 80 -5.12 -13.46 5.01
N PHE A 81 -4.95 -14.78 5.18
CA PHE A 81 -5.85 -15.85 4.72
C PHE A 81 -6.55 -16.59 5.88
N ASP A 82 -5.89 -16.76 7.02
CA ASP A 82 -6.45 -17.41 8.21
C ASP A 82 -7.29 -16.40 9.02
N ARG A 83 -8.58 -16.32 8.70
CA ARG A 83 -9.54 -15.43 9.35
C ARG A 83 -10.61 -16.28 10.04
N THR A 84 -10.64 -16.26 11.37
CA THR A 84 -11.77 -16.79 12.13
C THR A 84 -13.03 -15.99 11.77
N ARG A 85 -13.99 -16.65 11.14
CA ARG A 85 -15.36 -16.16 11.02
C ARG A 85 -16.15 -16.54 12.25
#